data_AF-A0A853KE66-F1
#
_entry.id   AF-A0A853KE66-F1
#
_cell.length_a   1.000
_cell.length_b   1.000
_cell.length_c   1.000
_cell.angle_alpha   90.00
_cell.angle_beta   90.00
_cell.angle_gamma   90.00
#
_symmetry.space_group_name_H-M   'P 1'
#
loop_
_entity.id
_entity.type
_entity.pdbx_description
1 polymer ?
#
loop_
_entity_poly.entity_id
_entity_poly.type
_entity_poly.pdbx_seq_one_letter_code
_entity_poly.pdbx_strand_id
1 'polypeptide(L)'
;MLTGRSAAEVMDALVEAVRPVDGTQDSEASRHAIRNSMSEMLDRFPEANPVELSEVQRMFIIERYVALDIYDRFVLDVGKAVQDKAPNPSTALSRLKDIKDYIKEIVSARFRATRASGQSLGSQRIVDVVRNVLKETFGVFEEYVQ
;
A
#
# COMPACT_ATOMS: atom_id res chain seq x y z
N MET A 1 15.59 11.06 -23.95
CA MET A 1 16.51 11.06 -22.79
C MET A 1 15.66 11.22 -21.54
N LEU A 2 15.60 10.23 -20.66
CA LEU A 2 14.81 10.26 -19.43
C LEU A 2 15.77 10.39 -18.24
N THR A 3 16.40 11.55 -18.12
CA THR A 3 17.21 11.93 -16.96
C THR A 3 16.43 13.01 -16.20
N GLY A 4 16.00 12.72 -14.97
CA GLY A 4 15.57 13.77 -14.03
C GLY A 4 14.07 13.94 -13.79
N ARG A 5 13.31 12.87 -13.49
CA ARG A 5 12.11 13.06 -12.66
C ARG A 5 12.52 12.92 -11.20
N SER A 6 12.21 13.91 -10.38
CA SER A 6 12.44 13.84 -8.93
C SER A 6 11.65 12.68 -8.33
N ALA A 7 12.11 12.14 -7.19
CA ALA A 7 11.37 11.10 -6.48
C ALA A 7 9.92 11.52 -6.18
N ALA A 8 9.70 12.80 -5.88
CA ALA A 8 8.38 13.39 -5.70
C ALA A 8 7.50 13.26 -6.95
N GLU A 9 8.00 13.60 -8.14
CA GLU A 9 7.22 13.48 -9.39
C GLU A 9 6.94 12.02 -9.79
N VAL A 10 7.86 11.11 -9.48
CA VAL A 10 7.64 9.67 -9.70
C VAL A 10 6.56 9.17 -8.75
N MET A 11 6.61 9.57 -7.48
CA MET A 11 5.62 9.22 -6.47
C MET A 11 4.26 9.83 -6.78
N ASP A 12 4.20 11.12 -7.15
CA ASP A 12 2.95 11.79 -7.51
C ASP A 12 2.30 11.16 -8.74
N ALA A 13 3.09 10.76 -9.75
CA ALA A 13 2.56 10.05 -10.90
C ALA A 13 2.10 8.63 -10.56
N LEU A 14 2.75 7.97 -9.59
CA LEU A 14 2.30 6.69 -9.06
C LEU A 14 1.00 6.83 -8.28
N VAL A 15 0.90 7.84 -7.41
CA VAL A 15 -0.29 8.19 -6.63
C VAL A 15 -1.45 8.49 -7.58
N GLU A 16 -1.23 9.33 -8.59
CA GLU A 16 -2.25 9.65 -9.59
C GLU A 16 -2.66 8.40 -10.39
N ALA A 17 -1.73 7.51 -10.70
CA ALA A 17 -2.01 6.29 -11.43
C ALA A 17 -2.80 5.24 -10.62
N VAL A 18 -2.67 5.25 -9.29
CA VAL A 18 -3.42 4.32 -8.42
C VAL A 18 -4.67 4.95 -7.79
N ARG A 19 -4.86 6.27 -7.92
CA ARG A 19 -6.02 6.96 -7.37
C ARG A 19 -7.30 6.40 -8.00
N PRO A 20 -8.32 6.03 -7.20
CA PRO A 20 -9.56 5.51 -7.75
C PRO A 20 -10.31 6.59 -8.54
N VAL A 21 -10.99 6.16 -9.61
CA VAL A 21 -11.71 7.03 -10.56
C VAL A 21 -12.92 7.73 -9.90
N ASP A 22 -13.42 7.21 -8.78
CA ASP A 22 -14.53 7.79 -8.03
C ASP A 22 -14.12 8.87 -7.01
N GLY A 23 -12.82 9.18 -6.89
CA GLY A 23 -12.32 10.29 -6.06
C GLY A 23 -12.41 10.07 -4.55
N THR A 24 -12.67 8.84 -4.08
CA THR A 24 -12.91 8.56 -2.66
C THR A 24 -11.66 8.45 -1.78
N GLN A 25 -10.46 8.62 -2.36
CA GLN A 25 -9.24 8.78 -1.58
C GLN A 25 -9.07 10.23 -1.15
N ASP A 26 -9.20 10.46 0.16
CA ASP A 26 -8.76 11.72 0.77
C ASP A 26 -7.29 11.95 0.39
N SER A 27 -7.02 13.10 -0.22
CA SER A 27 -5.66 13.55 -0.53
C SER A 27 -4.72 13.45 0.67
N GLU A 28 -5.23 13.56 1.90
CA GLU A 28 -4.44 13.43 3.12
C GLU A 28 -4.07 11.98 3.43
N ALA A 29 -4.95 11.00 3.14
CA ALA A 29 -4.64 9.58 3.30
C ALA A 29 -3.50 9.16 2.37
N SER A 30 -3.57 9.57 1.09
CA SER A 30 -2.49 9.33 0.14
C SER A 30 -1.18 9.99 0.57
N ARG A 31 -1.22 11.25 1.05
CA ARG A 31 -0.02 11.93 1.60
C ARG A 31 0.55 11.21 2.82
N HIS A 32 -0.31 10.73 3.71
CA HIS A 32 0.11 9.99 4.90
C HIS A 32 0.80 8.67 4.52
N ALA A 33 0.22 7.91 3.58
CA ALA A 33 0.82 6.69 3.07
C ALA A 33 2.19 6.93 2.42
N ILE A 34 2.35 8.00 1.64
CA ILE A 34 3.65 8.39 1.06
C ILE A 34 4.66 8.70 2.16
N ARG A 35 4.32 9.56 3.13
CA ARG A 35 5.23 9.92 4.24
C ARG A 35 5.70 8.69 5.00
N ASN A 36 4.77 7.80 5.36
CA ASN A 36 5.09 6.57 6.07
C ASN A 36 5.99 5.65 5.23
N SER A 37 5.70 5.49 3.93
CA SER A 37 6.54 4.68 3.04
C SER A 37 7.97 5.24 2.89
N MET A 38 8.12 6.56 2.88
CA MET A 38 9.42 7.24 2.84
C MET A 38 10.18 7.10 4.16
N SER A 39 9.50 7.23 5.31
CA SER A 39 10.11 6.97 6.62
C SER A 39 10.58 5.53 6.74
N GLU A 40 9.75 4.54 6.37
CA GLU A 40 10.14 3.13 6.35
C GLU A 40 11.33 2.87 5.39
N MET A 41 11.41 3.62 4.28
CA MET A 41 12.53 3.52 3.35
C MET A 41 13.83 4.04 3.97
N LEU A 42 13.79 5.17 4.67
CA LEU A 42 14.96 5.72 5.36
C LEU A 42 15.41 4.85 6.53
N ASP A 43 14.49 4.24 7.26
CA ASP A 43 14.83 3.26 8.31
C ASP A 43 15.54 2.04 7.72
N ARG A 44 15.12 1.60 6.53
CA ARG A 44 15.69 0.43 5.84
C ARG A 44 16.98 0.75 5.09
N PHE A 45 17.10 1.95 4.53
CA PHE A 45 18.23 2.43 3.75
C PHE A 45 18.66 3.81 4.29
N PRO A 46 19.39 3.85 5.43
CA PRO A 46 19.75 5.11 6.08
C PRO A 46 20.54 6.08 5.19
N GLU A 47 21.31 5.53 4.25
CA GLU A 47 22.14 6.27 3.29
C GLU A 47 21.37 6.70 2.02
N ALA A 48 20.06 6.41 1.94
CA ALA A 48 19.29 6.75 0.75
C ALA A 48 19.20 8.25 0.55
N ASN A 49 19.52 8.72 -0.66
CA ASN A 49 19.23 10.08 -1.07
C ASN A 49 17.76 10.17 -1.52
N PRO A 50 16.87 10.89 -0.81
CA PRO A 50 15.45 10.96 -1.15
C PRO A 50 15.16 11.54 -2.53
N VAL A 51 16.11 12.28 -3.13
CA VAL A 51 15.96 12.84 -4.48
C VAL A 51 16.61 11.98 -5.58
N GLU A 52 17.42 10.98 -5.20
CA GLU A 52 18.14 10.09 -6.13
C GLU A 52 18.00 8.62 -5.69
N LEU A 53 16.79 8.09 -5.86
CA LEU A 53 16.49 6.73 -5.44
C LEU A 53 16.95 5.69 -6.47
N SER A 54 17.67 4.68 -5.99
CA SER A 54 17.91 3.44 -6.75
C SER A 54 16.60 2.74 -7.09
N GLU A 55 16.63 1.83 -8.07
CA GLU A 55 15.44 1.03 -8.41
C GLU A 55 14.94 0.22 -7.22
N VAL A 56 15.83 -0.38 -6.43
CA VAL A 56 15.46 -1.15 -5.24
C VAL A 56 14.74 -0.28 -4.20
N GLN A 57 15.22 0.94 -3.96
CA GLN A 57 14.59 1.88 -3.02
C GLN A 57 13.23 2.37 -3.53
N ARG A 58 13.13 2.71 -4.83
CA ARG A 58 11.84 3.09 -5.45
C ARG A 58 10.81 1.98 -5.32
N MET A 59 11.22 0.74 -5.63
CA MET A 59 10.34 -0.42 -5.58
C MET A 59 9.90 -0.73 -4.16
N PHE A 60 10.78 -0.56 -3.17
CA PHE A 60 10.43 -0.66 -1.76
C PHE A 60 9.37 0.37 -1.37
N ILE A 61 9.54 1.63 -1.73
CA ILE A 61 8.57 2.69 -1.43
C ILE A 61 7.20 2.38 -2.07
N ILE A 62 7.20 1.99 -3.35
CA ILE A 62 5.96 1.62 -4.07
C ILE A 62 5.25 0.46 -3.36
N GLU A 63 5.99 -0.58 -2.97
CA GLU A 63 5.44 -1.73 -2.25
C GLU A 63 4.79 -1.30 -0.92
N ARG A 64 5.49 -0.49 -0.12
CA ARG A 64 4.99 0.00 1.16
C ARG A 64 3.76 0.89 0.98
N TYR A 65 3.81 1.81 0.03
CA TYR A 65 2.70 2.69 -0.30
C TYR A 65 1.46 1.90 -0.72
N VAL A 66 1.62 0.93 -1.63
CA VAL A 66 0.51 0.07 -2.09
C VAL A 66 -0.12 -0.70 -0.94
N ALA A 67 0.68 -1.23 -0.01
CA ALA A 67 0.14 -1.94 1.17
C ALA A 67 -0.67 -1.02 2.09
N LEU A 68 -0.20 0.20 2.34
CA LEU A 68 -0.93 1.18 3.14
C LEU A 68 -2.20 1.64 2.43
N ASP A 69 -2.12 1.89 1.13
CA ASP A 69 -3.24 2.30 0.28
C ASP A 69 -4.40 1.29 0.32
N ILE A 70 -4.07 0.00 0.19
CA ILE A 70 -5.04 -1.10 0.29
C ILE A 70 -5.64 -1.17 1.70
N TYR A 71 -4.82 -1.05 2.74
CA TYR A 71 -5.28 -1.09 4.12
C TYR A 71 -6.23 0.06 4.43
N ASP A 72 -5.89 1.28 4.03
CA ASP A 72 -6.72 2.45 4.28
C ASP A 72 -8.07 2.34 3.56
N ARG A 73 -8.10 1.87 2.29
CA ARG A 73 -9.35 1.59 1.57
C ARG A 73 -10.19 0.53 2.27
N PHE A 74 -9.58 -0.57 2.70
CA PHE A 74 -10.27 -1.61 3.43
C PHE A 74 -10.91 -1.07 4.73
N VAL A 75 -10.15 -0.27 5.49
CA VAL A 75 -10.64 0.34 6.74
C VAL A 75 -11.73 1.36 6.48
N LEU A 76 -11.67 2.13 5.39
CA LEU A 76 -12.73 3.06 5.00
C LEU A 76 -14.04 2.31 4.72
N ASP A 77 -13.97 1.17 4.03
CA ASP A 77 -15.16 0.41 3.65
C ASP A 77 -15.77 -0.36 4.85
N VAL A 78 -14.95 -1.05 5.64
CA VAL A 78 -15.44 -1.98 6.67
C VAL A 78 -14.83 -1.82 8.05
N GLY A 79 -13.90 -0.89 8.24
CA GLY A 79 -13.19 -0.72 9.51
C GLY A 79 -14.10 -0.41 10.70
N LYS A 80 -15.20 0.32 10.48
CA LYS A 80 -16.22 0.54 11.50
C LYS A 80 -16.93 -0.76 11.87
N ALA A 81 -17.31 -1.58 10.88
CA ALA A 81 -17.93 -2.88 11.13
C ALA A 81 -17.00 -3.81 11.91
N VAL A 82 -15.71 -3.85 11.57
CA VAL A 82 -14.70 -4.61 12.32
C VAL A 82 -14.65 -4.21 13.80
N GLN A 83 -14.76 -2.90 14.08
CA GLN A 83 -14.77 -2.38 15.46
C GLN A 83 -16.08 -2.71 16.18
N ASP A 84 -17.22 -2.46 15.55
CA ASP A 84 -18.56 -2.66 16.14
C ASP A 84 -18.84 -4.16 16.44
N LYS A 85 -18.25 -5.07 15.66
CA LYS A 85 -18.36 -6.53 15.82
C LYS A 85 -17.29 -7.13 16.72
N ALA A 86 -16.36 -6.34 17.24
CA ALA A 86 -15.37 -6.82 18.19
C ALA A 86 -15.98 -6.90 19.60
N PRO A 87 -15.68 -7.95 20.39
CA PRO A 87 -16.17 -8.06 21.78
C PRO A 87 -15.68 -6.92 22.70
N ASN A 88 -14.56 -6.29 22.36
CA ASN A 88 -13.97 -5.19 23.10
C ASN A 88 -12.96 -4.40 22.21
N PRO A 89 -12.55 -3.19 22.63
CA PRO A 89 -11.63 -2.37 21.85
C PRO A 89 -10.27 -3.00 21.57
N SER A 90 -9.73 -3.82 22.49
CA SER A 90 -8.44 -4.49 22.29
C SER A 90 -8.52 -5.52 21.17
N THR A 91 -9.61 -6.29 21.11
CA THR A 91 -9.87 -7.23 20.02
C THR A 91 -10.07 -6.50 18.68
N ALA A 92 -10.75 -5.34 18.67
CA ALA A 92 -10.87 -4.53 17.46
C ALA A 92 -9.50 -4.09 16.92
N LEU A 93 -8.63 -3.59 17.80
CA LEU A 93 -7.27 -3.20 17.43
C LEU A 93 -6.44 -4.38 16.93
N SER A 94 -6.56 -5.55 17.57
CA SER A 94 -5.89 -6.77 17.13
C SER A 94 -6.35 -7.17 15.72
N ARG A 95 -7.66 -7.18 15.46
CA ARG A 95 -8.22 -7.51 14.14
C ARG A 95 -7.71 -6.57 13.05
N LEU A 96 -7.74 -5.26 13.30
CA LEU A 96 -7.22 -4.26 12.36
C LEU A 96 -5.72 -4.44 12.11
N LYS A 97 -4.95 -4.79 13.14
CA LYS A 97 -3.52 -5.12 12.99
C LYS A 97 -3.31 -6.37 12.13
N ASP A 98 -4.07 -7.44 12.37
CA ASP A 98 -3.97 -8.69 11.61
C ASP A 98 -4.27 -8.46 10.12
N ILE A 99 -5.30 -7.66 9.82
CA ILE A 99 -5.63 -7.24 8.46
C ILE A 99 -4.46 -6.48 7.82
N LYS A 100 -3.90 -5.50 8.55
CA LYS A 100 -2.76 -4.70 8.06
C LYS A 100 -1.55 -5.57 7.75
N ASP A 101 -1.19 -6.48 8.66
CA ASP A 101 -0.03 -7.35 8.51
C ASP A 101 -0.23 -8.35 7.37
N TYR A 102 -1.43 -8.91 7.23
CA TYR A 102 -1.80 -9.76 6.11
C TYR A 102 -1.65 -9.04 4.76
N ILE A 103 -2.19 -7.82 4.64
CA ILE A 103 -2.06 -7.02 3.41
C ILE A 103 -0.60 -6.76 3.09
N LYS A 104 0.21 -6.37 4.08
CA LYS A 104 1.66 -6.13 3.89
C LYS A 104 2.35 -7.38 3.34
N GLU A 105 2.10 -8.55 3.92
CA GLU A 105 2.75 -9.79 3.49
C GLU A 105 2.32 -10.21 2.08
N ILE A 106 1.03 -10.14 1.75
CA ILE A 106 0.56 -10.49 0.42
C ILE A 106 1.13 -9.53 -0.63
N VAL A 107 1.10 -8.21 -0.39
CA VAL A 107 1.68 -7.22 -1.31
C VAL A 107 3.16 -7.51 -1.53
N SER A 108 3.93 -7.69 -0.45
CA SER A 108 5.35 -8.05 -0.55
C SER A 108 5.56 -9.35 -1.34
N ALA A 109 4.73 -10.37 -1.14
CA ALA A 109 4.82 -11.62 -1.90
C ALA A 109 4.57 -11.41 -3.41
N ARG A 110 3.55 -10.63 -3.79
CA ARG A 110 3.25 -10.32 -5.20
C ARG A 110 4.37 -9.52 -5.87
N PHE A 111 4.96 -8.56 -5.14
CA PHE A 111 6.10 -7.78 -5.63
C PHE A 111 7.35 -8.64 -5.83
N ARG A 112 7.67 -9.50 -4.84
CA ARG A 112 8.77 -10.48 -4.96
C ARG A 112 8.59 -11.42 -6.14
N ALA A 113 7.38 -11.96 -6.34
CA ALA A 113 7.08 -12.85 -7.45
C ALA A 113 7.23 -12.14 -8.81
N THR A 114 6.75 -10.91 -8.92
CA THR A 114 6.87 -10.11 -10.15
C THR A 114 8.34 -9.87 -10.49
N ARG A 115 9.16 -9.49 -9.50
CA ARG A 115 10.61 -9.31 -9.67
C ARG A 115 11.31 -10.60 -10.09
N ALA A 116 10.98 -11.73 -9.45
CA ALA A 116 11.56 -13.03 -9.77
C ALA A 116 11.25 -13.48 -11.21
N SER A 117 10.10 -13.07 -11.76
CA SER A 117 9.73 -13.34 -13.15
C SER A 117 10.40 -12.42 -14.19
N GLY A 118 11.23 -11.46 -13.77
CA GLY A 118 11.86 -10.48 -14.66
C GLY A 118 10.89 -9.47 -15.27
N GLN A 119 9.64 -9.42 -14.79
CA GLN A 119 8.62 -8.50 -15.27
C GLN A 119 8.75 -7.13 -14.58
N SER A 120 8.45 -6.05 -15.30
CA SER A 120 8.39 -4.71 -14.73
C SER A 120 7.07 -4.47 -13.99
N LEU A 121 7.13 -3.75 -12.88
CA LEU A 121 5.95 -3.27 -12.16
C LEU A 121 5.48 -1.94 -12.76
N GLY A 122 4.87 -2.03 -13.95
CA GLY A 122 4.18 -0.89 -14.56
C GLY A 122 2.86 -0.56 -13.86
N SER A 123 2.34 0.65 -14.08
CA SER A 123 1.14 1.17 -13.41
C SER A 123 -0.07 0.23 -13.49
N GLN A 124 -0.34 -0.36 -14.66
CA GLN A 124 -1.46 -1.29 -14.83
C GLN A 124 -1.37 -2.49 -13.89
N ARG A 125 -0.17 -3.05 -13.74
CA ARG A 125 0.07 -4.21 -12.88
C ARG A 125 -0.07 -3.86 -11.41
N ILE A 126 0.36 -2.67 -11.01
CA ILE A 126 0.16 -2.17 -9.65
C ILE A 126 -1.33 -2.05 -9.36
N VAL A 127 -2.10 -1.48 -10.28
CA VAL A 127 -3.57 -1.41 -10.16
C VAL A 127 -4.18 -2.80 -10.04
N ASP A 128 -3.72 -3.78 -10.81
CA ASP A 128 -4.21 -5.15 -10.71
C ASP A 128 -3.84 -5.81 -9.37
N VAL A 129 -2.64 -5.55 -8.83
CA VAL A 129 -2.26 -5.98 -7.48
C VAL A 129 -3.19 -5.38 -6.44
N VAL A 130 -3.45 -4.06 -6.49
CA VAL A 130 -4.35 -3.38 -5.55
C VAL A 130 -5.74 -4.02 -5.56
N ARG A 131 -6.35 -4.17 -6.75
CA ARG A 131 -7.70 -4.76 -6.86
C ARG A 131 -7.75 -6.20 -6.35
N ASN A 132 -6.76 -7.02 -6.72
CA ASN A 132 -6.75 -8.43 -6.34
C ASN A 132 -6.52 -8.61 -4.84
N VAL A 133 -5.59 -7.86 -4.25
CA VAL A 133 -5.33 -7.94 -2.81
C VAL A 133 -6.53 -7.43 -2.02
N LEU A 134 -7.16 -6.31 -2.40
CA LEU A 134 -8.39 -5.84 -1.75
C LEU A 134 -9.47 -6.94 -1.73
N LYS A 135 -9.74 -7.54 -2.89
CA LYS A 135 -10.74 -8.62 -3.02
C LYS A 135 -10.37 -9.83 -2.17
N GLU A 136 -9.10 -10.24 -2.16
CA GLU A 136 -8.60 -11.36 -1.37
C GLU A 136 -8.74 -11.07 0.14
N THR A 137 -8.35 -9.88 0.59
CA THR A 137 -8.48 -9.44 1.99
C THR A 137 -9.94 -9.41 2.45
N PHE A 138 -10.87 -8.91 1.63
CA PHE A 138 -12.31 -8.97 1.96
C PHE A 138 -12.80 -10.40 2.16
N GLY A 139 -12.36 -11.35 1.33
CA GLY A 139 -12.73 -12.76 1.50
C GLY A 139 -12.12 -13.39 2.75
N VAL A 140 -10.86 -13.10 3.06
CA VAL A 140 -10.17 -13.68 4.23
C VAL A 140 -10.75 -13.17 5.56
N PHE A 141 -11.15 -11.89 5.61
CA PHE A 141 -11.60 -11.24 6.84
C PHE A 141 -13.11 -10.99 6.88
N GLU A 142 -13.90 -11.70 6.07
CA GLU A 142 -15.35 -11.58 6.05
C GLU A 142 -15.97 -11.82 7.44
N GLU A 143 -15.46 -12.80 8.20
CA GLU A 143 -15.94 -13.11 9.55
C GLU A 143 -15.72 -11.97 10.55
N TYR A 144 -14.81 -11.03 10.28
CA TYR A 144 -14.58 -9.89 11.18
C TYR A 144 -15.66 -8.81 11.04
N VAL A 145 -16.48 -8.86 9.98
CA VAL A 145 -17.51 -7.86 9.68
C VAL A 145 -18.94 -8.41 9.86
N GLN A 146 -19.11 -9.71 10.10
CA GLN A 146 -20.40 -10.37 10.32
C GLN A 146 -20.89 -10.27 11.77
#